data_AF-A0A420VUX4-F1
#
_entry.id   AF-A0A420VUX4-F1
#
_cell.length_a   1.000
_cell.length_b   1.000
_cell.length_c   1.000
_cell.angle_alpha   90.00
_cell.angle_beta   90.00
_cell.angle_gamma   90.00
#
_symmetry.space_group_name_H-M   'P 1'
#
loop_
_entity.id
_entity.type
_entity.pdbx_description
1 polymer ?
#
loop_
_entity_poly.entity_id
_entity_poly.type
_entity_poly.pdbx_seq_one_letter_code
_entity_poly.pdbx_strand_id
1 'polypeptide(L)'
;MKNTDFEDFWNGLSQLWKADLSHGLGNDYSLRGKIPVSFEELNKVKLLYLCQHSNLEPLLHLPNLEALFLSGWVNIDYTSLSKCENLKELGLANTDIDNLNWITSLKKLKKLSISKTKIKNIEPLLTLPSLTELNISETDIEDWKPLTSIHKLSKLYAFYCKKPIDLETVSKLKNLTLIDIRGNDIENLNFLSELKKLKCIWDIDCVTNNYDVLKTLPSLNQIGCRKEIFEEIKDWFIDRTMHYIVNGKEIIIKK
;
A
#
# COMPACT_ATOMS: atom_id res chain seq x y z
N MET A 1 7.97 25.40 24.15
CA MET A 1 9.23 24.67 24.39
C MET A 1 10.36 25.66 24.17
N LYS A 2 11.39 25.66 25.03
CA LYS A 2 12.51 26.61 24.94
C LYS A 2 13.47 26.16 23.83
N ASN A 3 14.29 27.07 23.29
CA ASN A 3 15.29 26.73 22.26
C ASN A 3 16.26 25.61 22.70
N THR A 4 16.56 25.54 24.00
CA THR A 4 17.39 24.48 24.60
C THR A 4 16.81 23.09 24.40
N ASP A 5 15.48 22.93 24.44
CA ASP A 5 14.82 21.62 24.30
C ASP A 5 15.02 21.06 22.88
N PHE A 6 15.08 21.94 21.88
CA PHE A 6 15.30 21.54 20.49
C PHE A 6 16.77 21.18 20.24
N GLU A 7 17.71 21.96 20.77
CA GLU A 7 19.14 21.66 20.62
C GLU A 7 19.48 20.30 21.23
N ASP A 8 18.94 19.98 22.41
CA ASP A 8 19.14 18.68 23.05
C ASP A 8 18.53 17.55 22.22
N PHE A 9 17.29 17.72 21.74
CA PHE A 9 16.65 16.77 20.82
C PHE A 9 17.51 16.52 19.58
N TRP A 10 17.88 17.60 18.87
CA TRP A 10 18.63 17.50 17.62
C TRP A 10 20.00 16.88 17.85
N ASN A 11 20.72 17.29 18.88
CA ASN A 11 22.04 16.75 19.18
C ASN A 11 22.00 15.27 19.58
N GLY A 12 20.92 14.84 20.25
CA GLY A 12 20.67 13.44 20.60
C GLY A 12 20.34 12.52 19.41
N LEU A 13 19.96 13.07 18.25
CA LEU A 13 19.67 12.26 17.06
C LEU A 13 20.93 11.62 16.47
N SER A 14 20.76 10.41 15.94
CA SER A 14 21.77 9.78 15.08
C SER A 14 22.02 10.61 13.82
N GLN A 15 23.18 10.42 13.18
CA GLN A 15 23.49 11.10 11.91
C GLN A 15 22.48 10.74 10.81
N LEU A 16 21.99 9.50 10.81
CA LEU A 16 20.96 9.07 9.89
C LEU A 16 19.65 9.83 10.12
N TRP A 17 19.22 10.00 11.38
CA TRP A 17 17.99 10.73 11.70
C TRP A 17 18.10 12.19 11.29
N LYS A 18 19.25 12.81 11.55
CA LYS A 18 19.55 14.17 11.07
C LYS A 18 19.42 14.24 9.55
N ALA A 19 19.95 13.26 8.81
CA ALA A 19 19.92 13.25 7.35
C ALA A 19 18.50 13.12 6.80
N ASP A 20 17.70 12.20 7.36
CA ASP A 20 16.32 11.99 6.93
C ASP A 20 15.44 13.20 7.23
N LEU A 21 15.59 13.83 8.41
CA LEU A 21 14.86 15.06 8.75
C LEU A 21 15.30 16.23 7.88
N SER A 22 16.60 16.40 7.64
CA SER A 22 17.12 17.42 6.73
C SER A 22 16.57 17.24 5.31
N HIS A 23 16.51 16.01 4.81
CA HIS A 23 15.91 15.71 3.50
C HIS A 23 14.40 15.99 3.49
N GLY A 24 13.68 15.63 4.55
CA GLY A 24 12.25 15.95 4.70
C GLY A 24 11.94 17.46 4.69
N LEU A 25 12.93 18.29 5.03
CA LEU A 25 12.87 19.76 4.93
C LEU A 25 13.25 20.32 3.55
N GLY A 26 13.58 19.45 2.60
CA GLY A 26 13.98 19.82 1.23
C GLY A 26 15.48 20.07 1.05
N ASN A 27 16.32 19.72 2.03
CA ASN A 27 17.77 19.73 1.85
C ASN A 27 18.25 18.42 1.20
N ASP A 28 19.53 18.37 0.83
CA ASP A 28 20.18 17.09 0.50
C ASP A 28 20.51 16.28 1.78
N TYR A 29 20.86 15.00 1.59
CA TYR A 29 21.25 14.09 2.69
C TYR A 29 22.64 14.38 3.26
N SER A 30 23.39 15.35 2.72
CA SER A 30 24.80 15.55 3.07
C SER A 30 25.00 16.24 4.42
N LEU A 31 23.92 16.71 5.05
CA LEU A 31 23.93 17.55 6.25
C LEU A 31 24.70 18.87 6.09
N ARG A 32 25.09 19.22 4.86
CA ARG A 32 25.71 20.52 4.53
C ARG A 32 24.68 21.60 4.23
N GLY A 33 23.41 21.22 4.10
CA GLY A 33 22.27 22.13 3.98
C GLY A 33 21.94 22.84 5.29
N LYS A 34 20.83 23.61 5.30
CA LYS A 34 20.40 24.34 6.49
C LYS A 34 19.96 23.35 7.58
N ILE A 35 20.64 23.36 8.71
CA ILE A 35 20.26 22.61 9.92
C ILE A 35 19.02 23.27 10.52
N PRO A 36 17.95 22.51 10.83
CA PRO A 36 16.80 23.09 11.51
C PRO A 36 17.18 23.60 12.89
N VAL A 37 16.57 24.71 13.32
CA VAL A 37 16.89 25.36 14.61
C VAL A 37 15.72 25.39 15.59
N SER A 38 14.57 24.83 15.20
CA SER A 38 13.39 24.74 16.07
C SER A 38 12.44 23.62 15.64
N PHE A 39 11.57 23.18 16.56
CA PHE A 39 10.47 22.26 16.24
C PHE A 39 9.49 22.87 15.22
N GLU A 40 9.35 24.20 15.17
CA GLU A 40 8.49 24.87 14.19
C GLU A 40 8.99 24.65 12.76
N GLU A 41 10.31 24.58 12.55
CA GLU A 41 10.84 24.23 11.23
C GLU A 41 10.50 22.77 10.87
N LEU A 42 10.54 21.84 11.83
CA LEU A 42 10.14 20.43 11.62
C LEU A 42 8.66 20.27 11.22
N ASN A 43 7.79 21.23 11.55
CA ASN A 43 6.38 21.21 11.11
C ASN A 43 6.23 21.29 9.58
N LYS A 44 7.29 21.63 8.84
CA LYS A 44 7.30 21.63 7.37
C LYS A 44 7.49 20.23 6.78
N VAL A 45 8.01 19.28 7.57
CA VAL A 45 8.19 17.89 7.13
C VAL A 45 6.83 17.23 6.96
N LYS A 46 6.49 16.87 5.72
CA LYS A 46 5.25 16.17 5.37
C LYS A 46 5.46 14.75 4.86
N LEU A 47 6.65 14.45 4.37
CA LEU A 47 7.00 13.20 3.72
C LEU A 47 8.37 12.76 4.19
N LEU A 48 8.49 11.50 4.60
CA LEU A 48 9.77 10.87 4.91
C LEU A 48 9.89 9.51 4.24
N TYR A 49 11.07 9.29 3.65
CA TYR A 49 11.58 7.97 3.28
C TYR A 49 12.73 7.69 4.23
N LEU A 50 12.54 6.79 5.18
CA LEU A 50 13.54 6.55 6.21
C LEU A 50 14.49 5.43 5.81
N CYS A 51 15.79 5.70 5.99
CA CYS A 51 16.80 4.64 6.06
C CYS A 51 16.67 3.89 7.40
N GLN A 52 17.36 2.76 7.59
CA GLN A 52 17.17 1.96 8.82
C GLN A 52 17.64 2.69 10.10
N HIS A 53 16.72 2.84 11.06
CA HIS A 53 16.99 3.36 12.40
C HIS A 53 16.69 2.32 13.48
N SER A 54 17.10 2.62 14.71
CA SER A 54 16.84 1.77 15.89
C SER A 54 15.48 2.00 16.56
N ASN A 55 14.82 3.13 16.29
CA ASN A 55 13.51 3.48 16.84
C ASN A 55 12.81 4.54 15.98
N LEU A 56 11.54 4.82 16.31
CA LEU A 56 10.67 5.79 15.64
C LEU A 56 10.34 7.00 16.53
N GLU A 57 10.99 7.18 17.68
CA GLU A 57 10.69 8.25 18.63
C GLU A 57 10.79 9.67 18.04
N PRO A 58 11.74 9.99 17.13
CA PRO A 58 11.81 11.33 16.55
C PRO A 58 10.55 11.75 15.77
N LEU A 59 9.74 10.80 15.30
CA LEU A 59 8.48 11.08 14.60
C LEU A 59 7.45 11.76 15.51
N LEU A 60 7.57 11.64 16.84
CA LEU A 60 6.70 12.31 17.80
C LEU A 60 6.76 13.84 17.70
N HIS A 61 7.84 14.37 17.11
CA HIS A 61 8.05 15.81 16.90
C HIS A 61 7.66 16.29 15.51
N LEU A 62 6.97 15.46 14.71
CA LEU A 62 6.55 15.77 13.34
C LEU A 62 5.02 15.82 13.22
N PRO A 63 4.34 16.83 13.79
CA PRO A 63 2.88 16.85 13.89
C PRO A 63 2.18 16.91 12.53
N ASN A 64 2.86 17.36 11.47
CA ASN A 64 2.31 17.50 10.12
C ASN A 64 2.74 16.39 9.14
N LEU A 65 3.35 15.31 9.64
CA LEU A 65 3.75 14.19 8.79
C LEU A 65 2.51 13.55 8.15
N GLU A 66 2.46 13.53 6.81
CA GLU A 66 1.34 12.99 6.04
C GLU A 66 1.69 11.69 5.33
N ALA A 67 2.98 11.44 5.05
CA ALA A 67 3.43 10.24 4.36
C ALA A 67 4.74 9.73 4.95
N LEU A 68 4.79 8.43 5.24
CA LEU A 68 5.95 7.77 5.82
C LEU A 68 6.21 6.45 5.11
N PHE A 69 7.44 6.27 4.66
CA PHE A 69 7.88 5.04 4.02
C PHE A 69 9.17 4.56 4.69
N LEU A 70 9.15 3.31 5.13
CA LEU A 70 10.33 2.60 5.63
C LEU A 70 10.26 1.15 5.14
N SER A 71 11.43 0.54 4.95
CA SER A 71 11.51 -0.82 4.41
C SER A 71 12.74 -1.55 4.92
N GLY A 72 12.61 -2.84 5.18
CA GLY A 72 13.74 -3.67 5.64
C GLY A 72 14.08 -3.55 7.13
N TRP A 73 13.25 -2.88 7.92
CA TRP A 73 13.52 -2.65 9.34
C TRP A 73 13.17 -3.88 10.18
N VAL A 74 13.99 -4.14 11.20
CA VAL A 74 13.84 -5.26 12.14
C VAL A 74 14.05 -4.82 13.59
N ASN A 75 13.37 -5.46 14.53
CA ASN A 75 13.38 -5.22 15.97
C ASN A 75 12.93 -3.80 16.34
N ILE A 76 11.83 -3.34 15.74
CA ILE A 76 11.34 -1.97 15.91
C ILE A 76 9.98 -1.97 16.59
N ASP A 77 9.84 -1.08 17.58
CA ASP A 77 8.55 -0.77 18.16
C ASP A 77 7.80 0.25 17.27
N TYR A 78 6.70 -0.21 16.66
CA TYR A 78 5.83 0.59 15.80
C TYR A 78 4.77 1.39 16.57
N THR A 79 4.65 1.24 17.90
CA THR A 79 3.60 1.90 18.69
C THR A 79 3.70 3.43 18.66
N SER A 80 4.90 4.00 18.50
CA SER A 80 5.11 5.45 18.33
C SER A 80 4.39 6.01 17.09
N LEU A 81 4.14 5.20 16.06
CA LEU A 81 3.35 5.62 14.89
C LEU A 81 1.92 5.99 15.26
N SER A 82 1.38 5.48 16.37
CA SER A 82 0.04 5.84 16.84
C SER A 82 -0.13 7.34 17.11
N LYS A 83 0.97 8.08 17.30
CA LYS A 83 0.95 9.53 17.51
C LYS A 83 1.00 10.33 16.20
N CYS A 84 1.29 9.69 15.06
CA CYS A 84 1.34 10.32 13.75
C CYS A 84 -0.07 10.39 13.11
N GLU A 85 -1.05 10.97 13.81
CA GLU A 85 -2.48 10.95 13.45
C GLU A 85 -2.81 11.64 12.10
N ASN A 86 -1.87 12.43 11.57
CA ASN A 86 -1.99 13.10 10.27
C ASN A 86 -1.56 12.25 9.07
N LEU A 87 -1.04 11.04 9.29
CA LEU A 87 -0.65 10.13 8.22
C LEU A 87 -1.84 9.80 7.29
N LYS A 88 -1.57 9.97 5.99
CA LYS A 88 -2.43 9.62 4.86
C LYS A 88 -1.84 8.44 4.07
N GLU A 89 -0.52 8.29 4.06
CA GLU A 89 0.18 7.20 3.38
C GLU A 89 1.22 6.56 4.30
N LEU A 90 1.20 5.23 4.41
CA LEU A 90 2.14 4.49 5.24
C LEU A 90 2.64 3.25 4.50
N GLY A 91 3.95 3.16 4.30
CA GLY A 91 4.62 1.98 3.76
C GLY A 91 5.58 1.36 4.77
N LEU A 92 5.34 0.09 5.08
CA LEU A 92 6.12 -0.74 6.01
C LEU A 92 6.58 -2.03 5.32
N ALA A 93 6.96 -1.94 4.04
CA ALA A 93 7.27 -3.12 3.26
C ALA A 93 8.51 -3.85 3.81
N ASN A 94 8.53 -5.18 3.76
CA ASN A 94 9.70 -5.97 4.15
C ASN A 94 10.19 -5.66 5.59
N THR A 95 9.28 -5.42 6.52
CA THR A 95 9.62 -5.28 7.95
C THR A 95 9.21 -6.51 8.74
N ASP A 96 9.67 -6.59 9.99
CA ASP A 96 9.33 -7.70 10.89
C ASP A 96 8.02 -7.52 11.67
N ILE A 97 7.21 -6.50 11.33
CA ILE A 97 5.93 -6.25 11.97
C ILE A 97 4.99 -7.46 11.87
N ASP A 98 4.38 -7.81 12.99
CA ASP A 98 3.49 -8.98 13.15
C ASP A 98 2.07 -8.62 13.64
N ASN A 99 1.84 -7.38 14.09
CA ASN A 99 0.54 -6.88 14.53
C ASN A 99 0.30 -5.41 14.14
N LEU A 100 -0.97 -5.02 14.05
CA LEU A 100 -1.41 -3.69 13.63
C LEU A 100 -2.19 -2.92 14.72
N ASN A 101 -2.12 -3.32 15.99
CA ASN A 101 -2.98 -2.74 17.04
C ASN A 101 -2.81 -1.23 17.21
N TRP A 102 -1.61 -0.71 16.94
CA TRP A 102 -1.26 0.71 17.01
C TRP A 102 -1.87 1.55 15.86
N ILE A 103 -2.34 0.93 14.77
CA ILE A 103 -2.84 1.66 13.59
C ILE A 103 -4.18 2.36 13.84
N THR A 104 -4.86 1.99 14.93
CA THR A 104 -6.25 2.38 15.19
C THR A 104 -6.45 3.88 15.37
N SER A 105 -5.41 4.66 15.70
CA SER A 105 -5.45 6.12 15.77
C SER A 105 -5.30 6.82 14.41
N LEU A 106 -4.86 6.13 13.35
CA LEU A 106 -4.54 6.71 12.04
C LEU A 106 -5.78 6.95 11.17
N LYS A 107 -6.76 7.71 11.66
CA LYS A 107 -8.08 7.89 11.02
C LYS A 107 -8.04 8.54 9.63
N LYS A 108 -6.94 9.24 9.32
CA LYS A 108 -6.70 9.90 8.04
C LYS A 108 -6.00 9.01 7.01
N LEU A 109 -5.58 7.80 7.39
CA LEU A 109 -4.83 6.90 6.52
C LEU A 109 -5.68 6.47 5.33
N LYS A 110 -5.15 6.70 4.13
CA LYS A 110 -5.78 6.40 2.83
C LYS A 110 -5.08 5.27 2.08
N LYS A 111 -3.76 5.17 2.25
CA LYS A 111 -2.93 4.15 1.61
C LYS A 111 -2.08 3.44 2.66
N LEU A 112 -2.13 2.12 2.66
CA LEU A 112 -1.31 1.28 3.53
C LEU A 112 -0.62 0.19 2.72
N SER A 113 0.68 0.06 2.90
CA SER A 113 1.45 -1.08 2.40
C SER A 113 2.13 -1.80 3.55
N ILE A 114 1.76 -3.06 3.75
CA ILE A 114 2.36 -4.00 4.71
C ILE A 114 2.88 -5.24 3.99
N SER A 115 3.29 -5.08 2.73
CA SER A 115 3.80 -6.18 1.92
C SER A 115 5.06 -6.80 2.51
N LYS A 116 5.26 -8.10 2.32
CA LYS A 116 6.42 -8.84 2.86
C LYS A 116 6.61 -8.70 4.38
N THR A 117 5.51 -8.57 5.14
CA THR A 117 5.55 -8.53 6.61
C THR A 117 5.10 -9.87 7.21
N LYS A 118 5.09 -9.96 8.55
CA LYS A 118 4.60 -11.11 9.30
C LYS A 118 3.14 -10.93 9.77
N ILE A 119 2.44 -9.90 9.28
CA ILE A 119 1.04 -9.66 9.61
C ILE A 119 0.17 -10.86 9.19
N LYS A 120 -0.64 -11.33 10.13
CA LYS A 120 -1.66 -12.38 9.93
C LYS A 120 -3.08 -11.87 10.14
N ASN A 121 -3.26 -10.99 11.13
CA ASN A 121 -4.55 -10.40 11.48
C ASN A 121 -4.64 -8.95 10.97
N ILE A 122 -5.68 -8.67 10.19
CA ILE A 122 -6.00 -7.34 9.63
C ILE A 122 -7.28 -6.73 10.22
N GLU A 123 -7.89 -7.32 11.25
CA GLU A 123 -9.01 -6.73 12.00
C GLU A 123 -8.77 -5.27 12.44
N PRO A 124 -7.56 -4.84 12.87
CA PRO A 124 -7.34 -3.43 13.23
C PRO A 124 -7.66 -2.44 12.09
N LEU A 125 -7.62 -2.88 10.82
CA LEU A 125 -7.95 -2.04 9.66
C LEU A 125 -9.42 -1.62 9.62
N LEU A 126 -10.32 -2.34 10.30
CA LEU A 126 -11.75 -1.99 10.44
C LEU A 126 -11.94 -0.57 11.02
N THR A 127 -10.95 -0.08 11.76
CA THR A 127 -10.99 1.21 12.43
C THR A 127 -10.59 2.39 11.52
N LEU A 128 -10.24 2.15 10.26
CA LEU A 128 -9.70 3.13 9.31
C LEU A 128 -10.77 3.58 8.29
N PRO A 129 -11.55 4.63 8.58
CA PRO A 129 -12.70 5.04 7.76
C PRO A 129 -12.32 5.68 6.42
N SER A 130 -11.02 5.91 6.19
CA SER A 130 -10.49 6.62 5.03
C SER A 130 -9.66 5.71 4.11
N LEU A 131 -9.47 4.43 4.46
CA LEU A 131 -8.59 3.54 3.70
C LEU A 131 -9.19 3.24 2.32
N THR A 132 -8.40 3.51 1.29
CA THR A 132 -8.79 3.39 -0.13
C THR A 132 -7.89 2.47 -0.94
N GLU A 133 -6.66 2.26 -0.47
CA GLU A 133 -5.62 1.48 -1.15
C GLU A 133 -4.87 0.65 -0.11
N LEU A 134 -4.84 -0.67 -0.33
CA LEU A 134 -4.20 -1.62 0.57
C LEU A 134 -3.30 -2.56 -0.21
N ASN A 135 -2.05 -2.68 0.22
CA ASN A 135 -1.11 -3.68 -0.27
C ASN A 135 -0.74 -4.67 0.85
N ILE A 136 -1.18 -5.92 0.66
CA ILE A 136 -0.96 -7.07 1.53
C ILE A 136 -0.19 -8.18 0.82
N SER A 137 0.51 -7.85 -0.25
CA SER A 137 1.25 -8.80 -1.06
C SER A 137 2.35 -9.49 -0.25
N GLU A 138 2.60 -10.76 -0.52
CA GLU A 138 3.65 -11.55 0.17
C GLU A 138 3.50 -11.62 1.70
N THR A 139 2.27 -11.49 2.21
CA THR A 139 1.91 -11.71 3.62
C THR A 139 1.30 -13.09 3.85
N ASP A 140 1.12 -13.45 5.12
CA ASP A 140 0.54 -14.73 5.58
C ASP A 140 -0.85 -14.50 6.21
N ILE A 141 -1.66 -13.60 5.64
CA ILE A 141 -2.99 -13.25 6.18
C ILE A 141 -3.93 -14.47 6.11
N GLU A 142 -4.53 -14.78 7.25
CA GLU A 142 -5.35 -15.99 7.45
C GLU A 142 -6.84 -15.72 7.25
N ASP A 143 -7.33 -14.52 7.61
CA ASP A 143 -8.73 -14.12 7.44
C ASP A 143 -8.83 -12.77 6.72
N TRP A 144 -9.51 -12.78 5.58
CA TRP A 144 -9.70 -11.60 4.74
C TRP A 144 -11.04 -10.92 5.00
N LYS A 145 -11.98 -11.55 5.72
CA LYS A 145 -13.33 -11.01 6.00
C LYS A 145 -13.33 -9.57 6.49
N PRO A 146 -12.37 -9.10 7.32
CA PRO A 146 -12.31 -7.69 7.72
C PRO A 146 -12.31 -6.69 6.55
N LEU A 147 -11.79 -7.07 5.37
CA LEU A 147 -11.78 -6.20 4.18
C LEU A 147 -13.19 -5.79 3.74
N THR A 148 -14.21 -6.62 3.99
CA THR A 148 -15.60 -6.32 3.59
C THR A 148 -16.19 -5.10 4.30
N SER A 149 -15.68 -4.73 5.47
CA SER A 149 -16.11 -3.54 6.21
C SER A 149 -15.34 -2.27 5.82
N ILE A 150 -14.28 -2.39 5.01
CA ILE A 150 -13.51 -1.24 4.52
C ILE A 150 -14.20 -0.67 3.28
N HIS A 151 -15.34 -0.02 3.48
CA HIS A 151 -16.25 0.35 2.39
C HIS A 151 -15.65 1.29 1.33
N LYS A 152 -14.56 2.00 1.62
CA LYS A 152 -13.87 2.88 0.65
C LYS A 152 -12.73 2.19 -0.11
N LEU A 153 -12.44 0.92 0.20
CA LEU A 153 -11.36 0.19 -0.45
C LEU A 153 -11.65 0.08 -1.95
N SER A 154 -10.75 0.65 -2.75
CA SER A 154 -10.88 0.79 -4.20
C SER A 154 -9.72 0.15 -4.96
N LYS A 155 -8.60 -0.11 -4.28
CA LYS A 155 -7.44 -0.79 -4.84
C LYS A 155 -6.90 -1.79 -3.83
N LEU A 156 -6.72 -3.02 -4.30
CA LEU A 156 -6.17 -4.11 -3.50
C LEU A 156 -5.00 -4.75 -4.25
N TYR A 157 -3.84 -4.79 -3.61
CA TYR A 157 -2.68 -5.55 -4.09
C TYR A 157 -2.45 -6.72 -3.13
N ALA A 158 -2.46 -7.91 -3.72
CA ALA A 158 -2.52 -9.20 -3.06
C ALA A 158 -1.70 -10.22 -3.86
N PHE A 159 -0.54 -9.82 -4.40
CA PHE A 159 0.27 -10.71 -5.22
C PHE A 159 1.20 -11.59 -4.35
N TYR A 160 1.52 -12.78 -4.84
CA TYR A 160 2.41 -13.75 -4.20
C TYR A 160 2.07 -13.98 -2.71
N CYS A 161 0.78 -14.04 -2.35
CA CYS A 161 0.37 -14.29 -0.96
C CYS A 161 0.81 -15.70 -0.53
N LYS A 162 1.17 -15.85 0.75
CA LYS A 162 1.67 -17.14 1.30
C LYS A 162 0.55 -18.12 1.61
N LYS A 163 -0.71 -17.66 1.54
CA LYS A 163 -1.93 -18.42 1.71
C LYS A 163 -2.83 -18.22 0.48
N PRO A 164 -3.70 -19.20 0.17
CA PRO A 164 -4.71 -19.02 -0.87
C PRO A 164 -5.53 -17.76 -0.62
N ILE A 165 -5.82 -17.03 -1.70
CA ILE A 165 -6.65 -15.83 -1.62
C ILE A 165 -8.09 -16.23 -1.31
N ASP A 166 -8.72 -15.53 -0.37
CA ASP A 166 -10.16 -15.64 -0.10
C ASP A 166 -10.98 -14.92 -1.19
N LEU A 167 -11.22 -15.62 -2.30
CA LEU A 167 -11.98 -15.11 -3.43
C LEU A 167 -13.45 -14.81 -3.09
N GLU A 168 -14.01 -15.48 -2.07
CA GLU A 168 -15.38 -15.19 -1.60
C GLU A 168 -15.43 -13.79 -0.99
N THR A 169 -14.48 -13.45 -0.12
CA THR A 169 -14.36 -12.10 0.42
C THR A 169 -14.09 -11.08 -0.68
N VAL A 170 -13.18 -11.36 -1.60
CA VAL A 170 -12.85 -10.44 -2.70
C VAL A 170 -14.09 -10.11 -3.54
N SER A 171 -14.95 -11.09 -3.84
CA SER A 171 -16.20 -10.86 -4.60
C SER A 171 -17.15 -9.84 -3.96
N LYS A 172 -17.06 -9.64 -2.64
CA LYS A 172 -17.89 -8.69 -1.87
C LYS A 172 -17.34 -7.27 -1.89
N LEU A 173 -16.12 -7.03 -2.39
CA LEU A 173 -15.46 -5.73 -2.42
C LEU A 173 -15.91 -4.89 -3.64
N LYS A 174 -17.22 -4.58 -3.71
CA LYS A 174 -17.88 -3.96 -4.88
C LYS A 174 -17.37 -2.57 -5.29
N ASN A 175 -16.53 -1.94 -4.47
CA ASN A 175 -15.88 -0.66 -4.77
C ASN A 175 -14.50 -0.79 -5.42
N LEU A 176 -13.98 -2.00 -5.60
CA LEU A 176 -12.71 -2.22 -6.28
C LEU A 176 -12.73 -1.71 -7.71
N THR A 177 -11.69 -0.95 -8.02
CA THR A 177 -11.35 -0.41 -9.35
C THR A 177 -10.06 -1.03 -9.87
N LEU A 178 -9.20 -1.49 -8.96
CA LEU A 178 -7.96 -2.21 -9.25
C LEU A 178 -7.83 -3.42 -8.32
N ILE A 179 -7.49 -4.57 -8.90
CA ILE A 179 -7.04 -5.73 -8.15
C ILE A 179 -5.78 -6.32 -8.78
N ASP A 180 -4.80 -6.66 -7.94
CA ASP A 180 -3.59 -7.37 -8.35
C ASP A 180 -3.45 -8.66 -7.53
N ILE A 181 -3.59 -9.79 -8.21
CA ILE A 181 -3.55 -11.13 -7.63
C ILE A 181 -2.48 -11.99 -8.27
N ARG A 182 -1.45 -11.36 -8.87
CA ARG A 182 -0.32 -12.02 -9.50
C ARG A 182 0.30 -13.09 -8.64
N GLY A 183 0.66 -14.21 -9.25
CA GLY A 183 1.44 -15.25 -8.57
C GLY A 183 0.72 -15.92 -7.41
N ASN A 184 -0.61 -15.97 -7.45
CA ASN A 184 -1.42 -16.81 -6.59
C ASN A 184 -2.08 -17.91 -7.42
N ASP A 185 -2.37 -19.04 -6.78
CA ASP A 185 -3.08 -20.13 -7.44
C ASP A 185 -4.58 -19.81 -7.50
N ILE A 186 -5.04 -19.40 -8.68
CA ILE A 186 -6.44 -19.06 -8.93
C ILE A 186 -7.08 -20.15 -9.79
N GLU A 187 -8.11 -20.81 -9.28
CA GLU A 187 -8.81 -21.86 -10.04
C GLU A 187 -9.62 -21.27 -11.22
N ASN A 188 -10.40 -20.22 -10.94
CA ASN A 188 -11.22 -19.52 -11.93
C ASN A 188 -11.48 -18.06 -11.51
N LEU A 189 -11.98 -17.25 -12.44
CA LEU A 189 -12.20 -15.81 -12.26
C LEU A 189 -13.65 -15.43 -11.90
N ASN A 190 -14.53 -16.39 -11.60
CA ASN A 190 -15.98 -16.12 -11.44
C ASN A 190 -16.30 -15.12 -10.32
N PHE A 191 -15.43 -15.02 -9.31
CA PHE A 191 -15.53 -14.03 -8.23
C PHE A 191 -15.55 -12.58 -8.73
N LEU A 192 -15.03 -12.31 -9.93
CA LEU A 192 -15.03 -10.98 -10.54
C LEU A 192 -16.42 -10.50 -10.95
N SER A 193 -17.37 -11.41 -11.17
CA SER A 193 -18.70 -11.10 -11.72
C SER A 193 -19.43 -9.98 -11.00
N GLU A 194 -19.22 -9.82 -9.69
CA GLU A 194 -19.83 -8.78 -8.84
C GLU A 194 -19.08 -7.43 -8.86
N LEU A 195 -17.83 -7.39 -9.35
CA LEU A 195 -16.94 -6.24 -9.29
C LEU A 195 -17.17 -5.27 -10.45
N LYS A 196 -18.39 -4.73 -10.58
CA LYS A 196 -18.81 -3.91 -11.74
C LYS A 196 -18.02 -2.60 -11.92
N LYS A 197 -17.33 -2.13 -10.89
CA LYS A 197 -16.45 -0.94 -10.92
C LYS A 197 -15.01 -1.26 -11.30
N LEU A 198 -14.66 -2.55 -11.47
CA LEU A 198 -13.30 -2.97 -11.75
C LEU A 198 -12.87 -2.44 -13.12
N LYS A 199 -11.75 -1.72 -13.12
CA LYS A 199 -11.14 -1.13 -14.33
C LYS A 199 -9.87 -1.86 -14.70
N CYS A 200 -9.11 -2.27 -13.70
CA CYS A 200 -7.79 -2.84 -13.84
C CYS A 200 -7.68 -4.15 -13.08
N ILE A 201 -7.26 -5.21 -13.77
CA ILE A 201 -6.88 -6.48 -13.17
C ILE A 201 -5.47 -6.84 -13.60
N TRP A 202 -4.62 -7.17 -12.65
CA TRP A 202 -3.28 -7.67 -12.93
C TRP A 202 -3.24 -9.16 -12.73
N ASP A 203 -2.93 -9.85 -13.83
CA ASP A 203 -2.80 -11.29 -13.97
C ASP A 203 -4.12 -12.03 -13.78
N ILE A 204 -4.59 -12.54 -14.90
CA ILE A 204 -5.84 -13.27 -15.03
C ILE A 204 -5.58 -14.77 -15.23
N ASP A 205 -4.32 -15.21 -15.10
CA ASP A 205 -3.97 -16.62 -15.19
C ASP A 205 -4.78 -17.43 -14.18
N CYS A 206 -5.46 -18.46 -14.68
CA CYS A 206 -6.26 -19.33 -13.85
C CYS A 206 -6.27 -20.76 -14.43
N VAL A 207 -6.41 -21.74 -13.54
CA VAL A 207 -6.31 -23.18 -13.88
C VAL A 207 -7.31 -23.59 -14.96
N THR A 208 -8.53 -23.04 -14.90
CA THR A 208 -9.61 -23.38 -15.84
C THR A 208 -9.43 -22.78 -17.24
N ASN A 209 -8.52 -21.82 -17.43
CA ASN A 209 -8.40 -21.02 -18.65
C ASN A 209 -9.74 -20.45 -19.15
N ASN A 210 -10.66 -20.13 -18.24
CA ASN A 210 -11.94 -19.52 -18.58
C ASN A 210 -11.98 -18.05 -18.14
N TYR A 211 -11.99 -17.18 -19.14
CA TYR A 211 -11.96 -15.72 -18.95
C TYR A 211 -13.30 -15.04 -19.27
N ASP A 212 -14.37 -15.78 -19.59
CA ASP A 212 -15.64 -15.21 -20.07
C ASP A 212 -16.26 -14.18 -19.11
N VAL A 213 -16.03 -14.34 -17.81
CA VAL A 213 -16.46 -13.38 -16.78
C VAL A 213 -15.98 -11.96 -17.07
N LEU A 214 -14.83 -11.78 -17.74
CA LEU A 214 -14.29 -10.46 -18.08
C LEU A 214 -15.22 -9.68 -19.01
N LYS A 215 -15.96 -10.36 -19.90
CA LYS A 215 -16.97 -9.75 -20.78
C LYS A 215 -18.13 -9.13 -19.99
N THR A 216 -18.34 -9.57 -18.76
CA THR A 216 -19.41 -9.09 -17.87
C THR A 216 -19.03 -7.83 -17.07
N LEU A 217 -17.79 -7.35 -17.21
CA LEU A 217 -17.24 -6.23 -16.46
C LEU A 217 -17.34 -4.92 -17.27
N PRO A 218 -18.33 -4.06 -17.00
CA PRO A 218 -18.64 -2.92 -17.85
C PRO A 218 -17.60 -1.80 -17.78
N SER A 219 -16.75 -1.78 -16.75
CA SER A 219 -15.73 -0.73 -16.55
C SER A 219 -14.31 -1.19 -16.88
N LEU A 220 -14.12 -2.48 -17.22
CA LEU A 220 -12.81 -3.05 -17.45
C LEU A 220 -12.16 -2.42 -18.68
N ASN A 221 -10.94 -1.92 -18.50
CA ASN A 221 -10.16 -1.31 -19.57
C ASN A 221 -8.65 -1.56 -19.46
N GLN A 222 -8.19 -2.26 -18.40
CA GLN A 222 -6.79 -2.63 -18.23
C GLN A 222 -6.65 -4.07 -17.73
N ILE A 223 -5.84 -4.86 -18.43
CA ILE A 223 -5.62 -6.29 -18.12
C ILE A 223 -4.12 -6.60 -18.20
N GLY A 224 -3.53 -7.02 -17.09
CA GLY A 224 -2.23 -7.70 -17.09
C GLY A 224 -2.41 -9.18 -17.39
N CYS A 225 -1.69 -9.73 -18.36
CA CYS A 225 -1.78 -11.14 -18.73
C CYS A 225 -0.51 -11.63 -19.44
N ARG A 226 -0.35 -12.95 -19.55
CA ARG A 226 0.69 -13.54 -20.40
C ARG A 226 0.30 -13.45 -21.88
N LYS A 227 1.27 -13.61 -22.77
CA LYS A 227 1.10 -13.40 -24.21
C LYS A 227 0.00 -14.31 -24.80
N GLU A 228 -0.06 -15.56 -24.36
CA GLU A 228 -1.00 -16.55 -24.85
C GLU A 228 -2.45 -16.14 -24.57
N ILE A 229 -2.70 -15.67 -23.34
CA ILE A 229 -4.01 -15.18 -22.92
C ILE A 229 -4.37 -13.91 -23.69
N PHE A 230 -3.42 -12.99 -23.88
CA PHE A 230 -3.64 -11.79 -24.69
C PHE A 230 -4.12 -12.15 -26.11
N GLU A 231 -3.47 -13.11 -26.79
CA GLU A 231 -3.87 -13.52 -28.14
C GLU A 231 -5.30 -14.10 -28.18
N GLU A 232 -5.76 -14.73 -27.09
CA GLU A 232 -7.11 -15.27 -26.96
C GLU A 232 -8.18 -14.17 -26.77
N ILE A 233 -7.88 -13.15 -25.96
CA ILE A 233 -8.88 -12.17 -25.51
C ILE A 233 -8.80 -10.80 -26.18
N LYS A 234 -7.74 -10.52 -26.96
CA LYS A 234 -7.47 -9.19 -27.54
C LYS A 234 -8.63 -8.61 -28.34
N ASP A 235 -9.43 -9.47 -28.98
CA ASP A 235 -10.55 -9.10 -29.84
C ASP A 235 -11.91 -9.09 -29.12
N TRP A 236 -11.96 -9.31 -27.80
CA TRP A 236 -13.23 -9.39 -27.06
C TRP A 236 -13.86 -8.02 -26.76
N PHE A 237 -13.04 -6.97 -26.67
CA PHE A 237 -13.44 -5.65 -26.17
C PHE A 237 -13.37 -4.56 -27.25
N ILE A 238 -13.92 -4.86 -28.42
CA ILE A 238 -13.89 -3.94 -29.58
C ILE A 238 -14.67 -2.64 -29.38
N ASP A 239 -15.50 -2.55 -28.33
CA ASP A 239 -16.37 -1.41 -28.07
C ASP A 239 -15.70 -0.28 -27.28
N ARG A 240 -14.44 -0.48 -26.85
CA ARG A 240 -13.70 0.40 -25.94
C ARG A 240 -12.19 0.31 -26.15
N THR A 241 -11.45 1.30 -25.62
CA THR A 241 -9.98 1.24 -25.57
C THR A 241 -9.54 0.32 -24.43
N MET A 242 -8.66 -0.64 -24.75
CA MET A 242 -8.07 -1.57 -23.81
C MET A 242 -6.56 -1.38 -23.69
N HIS A 243 -6.07 -1.41 -22.45
CA HIS A 243 -4.66 -1.40 -22.10
C HIS A 243 -4.26 -2.79 -21.61
N TYR A 244 -3.45 -3.50 -22.38
CA TYR A 244 -2.91 -4.79 -21.98
C TYR A 244 -1.48 -4.63 -21.51
N ILE A 245 -1.15 -5.18 -20.36
CA ILE A 245 0.26 -5.34 -19.96
C ILE A 245 0.66 -6.79 -20.18
N VAL A 246 1.38 -7.00 -21.27
CA VAL A 246 1.81 -8.31 -21.75
C VAL A 246 3.30 -8.47 -21.51
N ASN A 247 3.67 -9.39 -20.61
CA ASN A 247 5.08 -9.62 -20.24
C ASN A 247 5.84 -8.32 -19.90
N GLY A 248 5.18 -7.42 -19.15
CA GLY A 248 5.74 -6.14 -18.71
C GLY A 248 5.73 -5.02 -19.74
N LYS A 249 5.18 -5.23 -20.95
CA LYS A 249 5.04 -4.20 -21.99
C LYS A 249 3.58 -3.82 -22.19
N GLU A 250 3.32 -2.54 -22.35
CA GLU A 250 1.98 -2.05 -22.65
C GLU A 250 1.65 -2.21 -24.15
N ILE A 251 0.46 -2.73 -24.42
CA ILE A 251 -0.18 -2.81 -25.73
C ILE A 251 -1.55 -2.15 -25.62
N ILE A 252 -1.83 -1.16 -26.47
CA ILE A 252 -3.09 -0.44 -26.46
C ILE A 252 -3.88 -0.83 -27.71
N ILE A 253 -5.07 -1.39 -27.51
CA ILE A 253 -6.06 -1.63 -28.57
C ILE A 253 -7.10 -0.53 -28.45
N LYS A 254 -7.22 0.30 -29.48
CA LYS A 254 -8.21 1.38 -29.54
C LYS A 254 -9.48 0.87 -30.21
N LYS A 255 -10.62 1.43 -29.79
CA LYS A 255 -11.90 1.31 -30.50
C LYS A 255 -11.78 1.87 -31.92
#